data_AF-A0A328C1J2-F1
#
_entry.id   AF-A0A328C1J2-F1
#
_cell.length_a   1.000
_cell.length_b   1.000
_cell.length_c   1.000
_cell.angle_alpha   90.00
_cell.angle_beta   90.00
_cell.angle_gamma   90.00
#
_symmetry.space_group_name_H-M   'P 1'
#
loop_
_entity.id
_entity.type
_entity.pdbx_description
1 polymer ?
#
loop_
_entity_poly.entity_id
_entity_poly.type
_entity_poly.pdbx_seq_one_letter_code
_entity_poly.pdbx_strand_id
1 'polypeptide(L)'
;MKNNYIKSLISKHKDIQTLEKELEAMKKAYVEEISPYKIGDVIQTNHLDNAEIKIQMMAISNIYDDAIELKFTGYNRNQNGEFGLRLLNCKQRVECKPN
;
A
#
# COMPACT_ATOMS: atom_id res chain seq x y z
N MET A 1 -31.00 19.17 -24.21
CA MET A 1 -29.55 19.40 -24.00
C MET A 1 -29.06 19.07 -22.59
N LYS A 2 -29.61 19.63 -21.50
CA LYS A 2 -29.15 19.35 -20.11
C LYS A 2 -29.11 17.85 -19.71
N ASN A 3 -30.08 17.06 -20.16
CA ASN A 3 -30.17 15.63 -19.85
C ASN A 3 -29.02 14.80 -20.47
N ASN A 4 -28.57 15.15 -21.68
CA ASN A 4 -27.43 14.46 -22.32
C ASN A 4 -26.11 14.73 -21.57
N TYR A 5 -25.96 15.93 -21.02
CA TYR A 5 -24.77 16.29 -20.23
C TYR A 5 -24.73 15.51 -18.90
N ILE A 6 -25.86 15.41 -18.19
CA ILE A 6 -25.97 14.62 -16.95
C ILE A 6 -25.64 13.14 -17.22
N LYS A 7 -26.17 12.55 -18.30
CA LYS A 7 -25.86 11.16 -18.67
C LYS A 7 -24.38 10.96 -18.97
N SER A 8 -23.75 11.91 -19.67
CA SER A 8 -22.31 11.87 -19.96
C SER A 8 -21.46 11.94 -18.68
N LEU A 9 -21.83 12.80 -17.73
CA LEU A 9 -21.17 12.87 -16.42
C LEU A 9 -21.28 11.56 -15.64
N ILE A 10 -22.47 10.96 -15.59
CA ILE A 10 -22.68 9.67 -14.92
C ILE A 10 -21.83 8.58 -15.57
N SER A 11 -21.78 8.53 -16.91
CA SER A 11 -20.95 7.55 -17.62
C SER A 11 -19.47 7.72 -17.27
N LYS A 12 -18.93 8.94 -17.39
CA LYS A 12 -17.53 9.22 -17.07
C LYS A 12 -17.18 8.93 -15.62
N HIS A 13 -18.11 9.19 -14.69
CA HIS A 13 -17.91 8.85 -13.28
C HIS A 13 -17.78 7.34 -13.08
N LYS A 14 -18.60 6.53 -13.76
CA LYS A 14 -18.47 5.07 -13.73
C LYS A 14 -17.16 4.61 -14.35
N ASP A 15 -16.73 5.21 -15.45
CA ASP A 15 -15.45 4.89 -16.09
C ASP A 15 -14.28 5.16 -15.13
N ILE A 16 -14.30 6.30 -14.43
CA ILE A 16 -13.32 6.64 -13.39
C ILE A 16 -13.34 5.60 -12.27
N GLN A 17 -14.51 5.23 -11.74
CA GLN A 17 -14.61 4.21 -10.69
C GLN A 17 -14.08 2.84 -11.12
N THR A 18 -14.27 2.46 -12.39
CA THR A 18 -13.71 1.22 -12.93
C THR A 18 -12.18 1.30 -13.01
N LEU A 19 -11.64 2.39 -13.56
CA LEU A 19 -10.20 2.61 -13.66
C LEU A 19 -9.52 2.69 -12.29
N GLU A 20 -10.17 3.29 -11.29
CA GLU A 20 -9.67 3.30 -9.91
C GLU A 20 -9.56 1.89 -9.33
N LYS A 21 -10.55 1.01 -9.59
CA LYS A 21 -10.50 -0.38 -9.14
C LYS A 21 -9.41 -1.18 -9.84
N GLU A 22 -9.25 -1.00 -11.15
CA GLU A 22 -8.19 -1.64 -11.93
C GLU A 22 -6.82 -1.20 -11.42
N LEU A 23 -6.62 0.09 -11.18
CA LEU A 23 -5.38 0.63 -10.61
C LEU A 23 -5.09 0.04 -9.23
N GLU A 24 -6.08 -0.02 -8.33
CA GLU A 24 -5.89 -0.62 -7.01
C GLU A 24 -5.59 -2.13 -7.07
N ALA A 25 -6.16 -2.86 -8.03
CA ALA A 25 -5.81 -4.26 -8.27
C ALA A 25 -4.37 -4.40 -8.78
N MET A 26 -3.95 -3.57 -9.73
CA MET A 26 -2.58 -3.54 -10.24
C MET A 26 -1.57 -3.20 -9.13
N LYS A 27 -1.88 -2.21 -8.29
CA LYS A 27 -1.05 -1.86 -7.13
C LYS A 27 -0.87 -3.05 -6.19
N LYS A 28 -1.94 -3.78 -5.87
CA LYS A 28 -1.85 -4.96 -4.98
C LYS A 28 -0.98 -6.06 -5.58
N ALA A 29 -1.21 -6.40 -6.85
CA ALA A 29 -0.42 -7.41 -7.54
C ALA A 29 1.07 -7.01 -7.58
N TYR A 30 1.34 -5.73 -7.89
CA TYR A 30 2.71 -5.24 -7.93
C TYR A 30 3.38 -5.25 -6.55
N VAL A 31 2.67 -4.88 -5.47
CA VAL A 31 3.19 -4.99 -4.09
C VAL A 31 3.61 -6.42 -3.78
N GLU A 32 2.80 -7.41 -4.14
CA GLU A 32 3.12 -8.83 -3.93
C GLU A 32 4.33 -9.29 -4.75
N GLU A 33 4.53 -8.71 -5.93
CA GLU A 33 5.68 -9.00 -6.80
C GLU A 33 6.98 -8.38 -6.29
N ILE A 34 6.97 -7.10 -5.89
CA ILE A 34 8.19 -6.36 -5.57
C ILE A 34 8.54 -6.35 -4.09
N SER A 35 7.62 -6.69 -3.20
CA SER A 35 7.87 -6.67 -1.76
C SER A 35 8.89 -7.75 -1.37
N PRO A 36 9.96 -7.40 -0.64
CA PRO A 36 10.87 -8.39 -0.08
C PRO A 36 10.26 -9.16 1.10
N TYR A 37 9.10 -8.72 1.60
CA TYR A 37 8.41 -9.29 2.76
C TYR A 37 7.01 -9.79 2.40
N LYS A 38 6.45 -10.64 3.25
CA LYS A 38 5.10 -11.19 3.15
C LYS A 38 4.27 -10.86 4.38
N ILE A 39 2.95 -10.99 4.24
CA ILE A 39 2.04 -10.94 5.39
C ILE A 39 2.44 -12.04 6.38
N GLY A 40 2.57 -11.68 7.65
CA GLY A 40 3.02 -12.56 8.72
C GLY A 40 4.51 -12.43 9.08
N ASP A 41 5.33 -11.87 8.20
CA ASP A 41 6.75 -11.61 8.49
C ASP A 41 6.90 -10.56 9.59
N VAL A 42 8.01 -10.66 10.32
CA VAL A 42 8.38 -9.70 11.35
C VAL A 42 9.50 -8.82 10.81
N ILE A 43 9.26 -7.51 10.74
CA ILE A 43 10.23 -6.53 10.25
C ILE A 43 10.47 -5.44 11.28
N GLN A 44 11.67 -4.87 11.27
CA GLN A 44 11.97 -3.66 12.04
C GLN A 44 11.38 -2.44 11.34
N THR A 45 10.81 -1.54 12.12
CA THR A 45 10.33 -0.26 11.63
C THR A 45 11.48 0.73 11.52
N ASN A 46 11.46 1.58 10.50
CA ASN A 46 12.45 2.65 10.32
C ASN A 46 12.25 3.84 11.29
N HIS A 47 11.39 3.69 12.31
CA HIS A 47 11.15 4.72 13.32
C HIS A 47 12.21 4.64 14.43
N LEU A 48 12.38 5.74 15.16
CA LEU A 48 13.41 5.95 16.21
C LEU A 48 13.49 4.81 17.25
N ASP A 49 12.40 4.07 17.40
CA ASP A 49 12.20 3.04 18.42
C ASP A 49 12.77 1.67 18.01
N ASN A 50 13.19 1.48 16.75
CA ASN A 50 13.54 0.17 16.16
C ASN A 50 12.49 -0.93 16.46
N ALA A 51 11.21 -0.53 16.58
CA ALA A 51 10.15 -1.45 16.95
C ALA A 51 9.97 -2.53 15.88
N GLU A 52 9.71 -3.77 16.29
CA GLU A 52 9.35 -4.85 15.38
C GLU A 52 7.84 -4.85 15.12
N ILE A 53 7.43 -5.10 13.87
CA ILE A 53 6.02 -5.30 13.50
C ILE A 53 5.82 -6.64 12.83
N LYS A 54 4.73 -7.33 13.16
CA LYS A 54 4.23 -8.46 12.38
C LYS A 54 3.30 -7.95 11.29
N ILE A 55 3.72 -8.05 10.03
CA ILE A 55 3.00 -7.50 8.88
C ILE A 55 1.59 -8.12 8.80
N GLN A 56 0.58 -7.26 8.67
CA GLN A 56 -0.82 -7.64 8.43
C GLN A 56 -1.32 -7.15 7.07
N MET A 57 -0.74 -6.06 6.57
CA MET A 57 -1.13 -5.44 5.31
C MET A 57 0.07 -4.80 4.62
N MET A 58 0.10 -4.90 3.30
CA MET A 58 1.08 -4.26 2.43
C MET A 58 0.33 -3.47 1.35
N ALA A 59 0.82 -2.27 1.03
CA ALA A 59 0.22 -1.41 0.01
C ALA A 59 1.26 -0.47 -0.58
N ILE A 60 1.00 0.09 -1.77
CA ILE A 60 1.74 1.25 -2.28
C ILE A 60 1.17 2.51 -1.60
N SER A 61 2.00 3.25 -0.86
CA SER A 61 1.59 4.55 -0.31
C SER A 61 1.83 5.69 -1.27
N ASN A 62 2.90 5.65 -2.07
CA ASN A 62 3.24 6.68 -3.04
C ASN A 62 3.88 6.08 -4.30
N ILE A 63 3.62 6.71 -5.44
CA ILE A 63 4.28 6.44 -6.72
C ILE A 63 5.01 7.71 -7.13
N TYR A 64 6.31 7.60 -7.36
CA TYR A 64 7.17 8.65 -7.89
C TYR A 64 7.57 8.33 -9.32
N ASP A 65 8.18 9.28 -10.00
CA ASP A 65 8.66 9.10 -11.37
C ASP A 65 9.72 7.98 -11.48
N ASP A 66 10.51 7.78 -10.43
CA ASP A 66 11.67 6.86 -10.39
C ASP A 66 11.55 5.73 -9.37
N ALA A 67 10.47 5.68 -8.58
CA ALA A 67 10.37 4.78 -7.44
C ALA A 67 8.94 4.57 -6.96
N ILE A 68 8.74 3.50 -6.21
CA ILE A 68 7.50 3.20 -5.51
C ILE A 68 7.78 3.10 -4.00
N GLU A 69 6.94 3.73 -3.18
CA GLU A 69 6.97 3.57 -1.73
C GLU A 69 5.96 2.53 -1.29
N LEU A 70 6.47 1.44 -0.73
CA LEU A 70 5.69 0.42 -0.05
C LEU A 70 5.43 0.85 1.40
N LYS A 71 4.21 0.63 1.87
CA LYS A 71 3.79 0.77 3.25
C LYS A 71 3.41 -0.59 3.80
N PHE A 72 4.12 -1.01 4.84
CA PHE A 72 3.82 -2.17 5.65
C PHE A 72 3.08 -1.73 6.90
N THR A 73 1.95 -2.35 7.22
CA THR A 73 1.19 -2.09 8.44
C THR A 73 1.08 -3.39 9.23
N GLY A 74 1.37 -3.34 10.52
CA GLY A 74 1.45 -4.54 11.35
C GLY A 74 1.35 -4.26 12.85
N TYR A 75 1.17 -5.32 13.62
CA TYR A 75 1.10 -5.26 15.09
C TYR A 75 2.49 -5.12 15.67
N ASN A 76 2.69 -4.19 16.62
CA ASN A 76 3.99 -4.00 17.27
C ASN A 76 4.32 -5.17 18.21
N ARG A 77 5.62 -5.42 18.38
CA ARG A 77 6.11 -6.29 19.43
C ARG A 77 6.23 -5.53 20.75
N ASN A 78 5.73 -6.13 21.83
CA ASN A 78 5.81 -5.61 23.18
C ASN A 78 7.12 -6.04 23.85
N GLN A 79 7.43 -5.44 25.01
CA GLN A 79 8.66 -5.74 25.76
C GLN A 79 8.74 -7.21 26.24
N ASN A 80 7.60 -7.89 26.38
CA ASN A 80 7.53 -9.32 26.73
C ASN A 80 7.77 -10.25 25.53
N GLY A 81 8.00 -9.72 24.33
CA GLY A 81 8.23 -10.50 23.11
C GLY A 81 6.96 -10.93 22.37
N GLU A 82 5.76 -10.61 22.89
CA GLU A 82 4.48 -10.89 22.24
C GLU A 82 4.04 -9.74 21.32
N PHE A 83 3.19 -10.03 20.34
CA PHE A 83 2.61 -8.99 19.49
C PHE A 83 1.36 -8.39 20.15
N GLY A 84 1.38 -7.08 20.38
CA GLY A 84 0.26 -6.34 20.95
C GLY A 84 -0.80 -5.96 19.93
N LEU A 85 -1.76 -5.14 20.35
CA LEU A 85 -2.84 -4.64 19.48
C LEU A 85 -2.51 -3.31 18.78
N ARG A 86 -1.40 -2.66 19.14
CA ARG A 86 -1.02 -1.38 18.54
C ARG A 86 -0.52 -1.62 17.12
N LEU A 87 -1.21 -1.02 16.15
CA LEU A 87 -0.79 -1.01 14.76
C LEU A 87 0.26 0.08 14.54
N LEU A 88 1.35 -0.30 13.89
CA LEU A 88 2.39 0.60 13.41
C LEU A 88 2.55 0.44 11.91
N ASN A 89 3.20 1.42 11.29
CA ASN A 89 3.55 1.37 9.88
C ASN A 89 5.05 1.56 9.67
N CYS A 90 5.57 0.85 8.69
CA CYS A 90 6.91 1.02 8.14
C CYS A 90 6.78 1.35 6.66
N LYS A 91 7.71 2.14 6.13
CA LYS A 91 7.75 2.51 4.72
C LYS A 91 9.10 2.16 4.12
N GLN A 92 9.08 1.65 2.90
CA GLN A 92 10.28 1.31 2.14
C GLN A 92 10.14 1.80 0.71
N ARG A 93 11.16 2.52 0.23
CA ARG A 93 11.25 2.94 -1.17
C ARG A 93 11.94 1.86 -1.98
N VAL A 94 11.35 1.51 -3.12
CA VAL A 94 11.87 0.58 -4.11
C VAL A 94 12.10 1.36 -5.39
N GLU A 95 13.36 1.47 -5.82
CA GLU A 95 13.73 2.17 -7.05
C GLU A 95 13.33 1.35 -8.27
N CYS A 96 12.74 2.03 -9.26
CA CYS A 96 12.47 1.44 -10.57
C CYS A 96 13.77 1.43 -11.35
N LYS A 97 14.51 0.31 -11.33
CA LYS A 97 15.67 0.19 -12.23
C LYS A 97 15.19 0.20 -13.68
N PRO A 98 15.78 1.02 -14.56
CA PRO A 98 15.49 0.92 -15.99
C PRO A 98 15.92 -0.46 -16.47
N ASN A 99 15.00 -1.16 -17.14
CA ASN A 99 15.28 -2.43 -17.84
C ASN A 99 16.27 -2.22 -18.99
#